data_AF-A0A1F3CUC7-F1
#
_entry.id   AF-A0A1F3CUC7-F1
#
_cell.length_a   1.000
_cell.length_b   1.000
_cell.length_c   1.000
_cell.angle_alpha   90.00
_cell.angle_beta   90.00
_cell.angle_gamma   90.00
#
_symmetry.space_group_name_H-M   'P 1'
#
loop_
_entity.id
_entity.type
_entity.pdbx_description
1 polymer ?
#
loop_
_entity_poly.entity_id
_entity_poly.type
_entity_poly.pdbx_seq_one_letter_code
_entity_poly.pdbx_strand_id
1 'polypeptide(L)'
;MEIYQKRSLDNTHFVIFQKTKYFAGNYEQEIIDESIRELHYIAGPMGLAAIYVKNNGTDSMYYTHTDHLGSITEITNNTGTLLQRMQYDAWGKRSFITNNIGINNFLFDRGYTGHEHLDQFALINMNGRLYDPILGCMLSPDNYVQNATGTQGFNRYSYAMNNPMVYVDPDGEFVFSILSFIFDFAKTIFSGGIDPWNTPENRQEAWQNFDPSASWSITNKAWRIEKGLFQTDPNKTTGGRAWELISRFTWQSPQTSIGYAATGIHNLLGGVKKVEYYGGSTVAESYSEDWGAITLGNYINGQRGISADPNNRLFQHEYGHYLQSQEAGLLYLTAYGIPSIMAPAETQSFAPVEQDANRRALSYFMKNESGYTINSVNGKGWNAYSNPIHWYDLYQDYGYQNSNYTDYYNLYNP
;
A
#
# COMPACT_ATOMS: atom_id res chain seq x y z
N MET A 1 -18.84 5.96 -20.07
CA MET A 1 -19.96 6.66 -20.72
C MET A 1 -21.21 6.23 -19.99
N GLU A 2 -21.59 6.97 -18.95
CA GLU A 2 -22.86 6.73 -18.25
C GLU A 2 -23.87 7.78 -18.71
N ILE A 3 -24.98 7.30 -19.27
CA ILE A 3 -26.09 8.12 -19.75
C ILE A 3 -27.19 7.96 -18.71
N TYR A 4 -27.35 8.94 -17.81
CA TYR A 4 -28.50 8.98 -16.92
C TYR A 4 -29.69 9.60 -17.67
N GLN A 5 -30.66 8.76 -18.06
CA GLN A 5 -31.92 9.22 -18.63
C GLN A 5 -32.98 9.25 -17.53
N LYS A 6 -33.34 10.45 -17.05
CA LYS A 6 -34.37 10.65 -16.02
C LYS A 6 -35.76 10.67 -16.67
N ARG A 7 -36.62 9.70 -16.34
CA ARG A 7 -38.07 9.76 -16.59
C ARG A 7 -38.81 9.66 -15.26
N SER A 8 -39.57 10.69 -14.91
CA SER A 8 -40.55 10.66 -13.83
C SER A 8 -41.94 10.68 -14.48
N LEU A 9 -42.76 9.70 -14.13
CA LEU A 9 -44.17 9.61 -14.51
C LEU A 9 -44.99 10.30 -13.42
N ASP A 10 -45.59 11.45 -13.74
CA ASP A 10 -46.97 11.72 -13.36
C ASP A 10 -47.59 12.87 -14.18
N ASN A 11 -48.87 12.69 -14.53
CA ASN A 11 -49.64 13.58 -15.37
C ASN A 11 -50.08 14.83 -14.59
N THR A 12 -49.37 15.95 -14.74
CA THR A 12 -49.90 17.34 -14.66
C THR A 12 -48.75 18.33 -14.90
N HIS A 13 -48.71 18.97 -16.07
CA HIS A 13 -47.78 20.05 -16.48
C HIS A 13 -46.52 20.26 -15.63
N PHE A 14 -45.56 19.32 -15.72
CA PHE A 14 -44.23 19.50 -15.14
C PHE A 14 -43.30 20.12 -16.17
N VAL A 15 -42.61 21.19 -15.78
CA VAL A 15 -41.38 21.62 -16.47
C VAL A 15 -40.33 20.56 -16.18
N ILE A 16 -40.00 19.74 -17.18
CA ILE A 16 -38.94 18.75 -17.09
C ILE A 16 -37.63 19.48 -17.31
N PHE A 17 -36.88 19.74 -16.24
CA PHE A 17 -35.50 20.19 -16.35
C PHE A 17 -34.61 19.01 -16.67
N GLN A 18 -33.97 19.03 -17.84
CA GLN A 18 -32.99 18.03 -18.24
C GLN A 18 -31.58 18.60 -18.00
N LYS A 19 -30.89 18.09 -16.97
CA LYS A 19 -29.46 18.33 -16.77
C LYS A 19 -28.68 17.16 -17.33
N THR A 20 -27.84 17.42 -18.33
CA THR A 20 -26.88 16.46 -18.88
C THR A 20 -25.49 16.89 -18.45
N LYS A 21 -24.71 15.98 -17.85
CA LYS A 21 -23.35 16.26 -17.41
C LYS A 21 -22.36 15.35 -18.14
N TYR A 22 -21.32 15.93 -18.70
CA TYR A 22 -20.19 15.20 -19.30
C TYR A 22 -18.97 15.34 -18.42
N PHE A 23 -18.24 14.24 -18.23
CA PHE A 23 -17.02 14.18 -17.44
C PHE A 23 -15.84 13.76 -18.33
N ALA A 24 -14.74 14.51 -18.28
CA ALA A 24 -13.50 14.20 -18.98
C ALA A 24 -12.29 14.61 -18.12
N GLY A 25 -11.88 13.74 -17.19
CA GLY A 25 -10.77 14.03 -16.28
C GLY A 25 -11.05 15.26 -15.42
N ASN A 26 -10.24 16.32 -15.57
CA ASN A 26 -10.39 17.58 -14.85
C ASN A 26 -11.37 18.56 -15.49
N TYR A 27 -12.26 18.07 -16.37
CA TYR A 27 -13.25 18.88 -17.07
C TYR A 27 -14.65 18.29 -16.85
N GLU A 28 -15.59 19.18 -16.56
CA GLU A 28 -17.02 18.89 -16.53
C GLU A 28 -17.78 19.86 -17.42
N GLN A 29 -18.78 19.37 -18.13
CA GLN A 29 -19.71 20.19 -18.88
C GLN A 29 -21.13 19.89 -18.46
N GLU A 30 -21.84 20.92 -18.02
CA GLU A 30 -23.24 20.86 -17.66
C GLU A 30 -24.05 21.53 -18.78
N ILE A 31 -24.99 20.78 -19.33
CA ILE A 31 -26.00 21.29 -20.25
C ILE A 31 -27.33 21.22 -19.52
N ILE A 32 -27.90 22.38 -19.21
CA ILE A 32 -29.24 22.50 -18.64
C ILE A 32 -30.08 23.19 -19.68
N ASP A 33 -31.01 22.43 -20.26
CA ASP A 33 -31.81 22.80 -21.43
C ASP A 33 -30.92 23.20 -22.63
N GLU A 34 -30.59 24.49 -22.78
CA GLU A 34 -29.69 25.03 -23.83
C GLU A 34 -28.49 25.81 -23.27
N SER A 35 -28.42 26.01 -21.95
CA SER A 35 -27.32 26.72 -21.30
C SER A 35 -26.15 25.77 -21.10
N ILE A 36 -24.96 26.18 -21.56
CA ILE A 36 -23.73 25.42 -21.39
C ILE A 36 -22.89 26.08 -20.29
N ARG A 37 -22.54 25.27 -19.30
CA ARG A 37 -21.60 25.62 -18.25
C ARG A 37 -20.45 24.63 -18.25
N GLU A 38 -19.24 25.13 -18.49
CA GLU A 38 -18.01 24.36 -18.47
C GLU A 38 -17.27 24.62 -17.16
N LEU A 39 -16.76 23.57 -16.52
CA LEU A 39 -15.97 23.63 -15.30
C LEU A 39 -14.62 22.96 -15.57
N HIS A 40 -13.54 23.70 -15.38
CA HIS A 40 -12.18 23.21 -15.45
C HIS A 40 -11.58 23.21 -14.04
N TYR A 41 -11.30 22.02 -13.53
CA TYR A 41 -10.72 21.80 -12.21
C TYR A 41 -9.20 21.97 -12.28
N ILE A 42 -8.68 22.90 -11.47
CA ILE A 42 -7.26 23.21 -11.39
C ILE A 42 -6.77 22.69 -10.04
N ALA A 43 -6.06 21.57 -10.08
CA ALA A 43 -5.46 20.94 -8.92
C ALA A 43 -3.96 21.27 -8.84
N GLY A 44 -3.46 21.47 -7.63
CA GLY A 44 -2.04 21.55 -7.30
C GLY A 44 -1.58 20.36 -6.46
N PRO A 45 -0.33 20.39 -5.95
CA PRO A 45 0.21 19.31 -5.11
C PRO A 45 -0.61 19.03 -3.84
N MET A 46 -1.37 20.02 -3.36
CA MET A 46 -2.19 19.95 -2.15
C MET A 46 -3.67 19.64 -2.42
N GLY A 47 -4.06 19.35 -3.67
CA GLY A 47 -5.46 19.08 -4.04
C GLY A 47 -6.07 20.19 -4.91
N LEU A 48 -7.41 20.26 -4.93
CA LEU A 48 -8.16 21.21 -5.74
C LEU A 48 -7.91 22.65 -5.25
N ALA A 49 -7.32 23.49 -6.10
CA ALA A 49 -6.99 24.87 -5.76
C ALA A 49 -7.99 25.88 -6.37
N ALA A 50 -8.48 25.61 -7.57
CA ALA A 50 -9.42 26.50 -8.24
C ALA A 50 -10.33 25.77 -9.23
N ILE A 51 -11.44 26.40 -9.55
CA ILE A 51 -12.38 25.99 -10.59
C ILE A 51 -12.57 27.17 -11.53
N TYR A 52 -12.14 26.99 -12.78
CA TYR A 52 -12.42 27.94 -13.84
C TYR A 52 -13.74 27.57 -14.51
N VAL A 53 -14.68 28.50 -14.50
CA VAL A 53 -16.03 28.29 -15.03
C VAL A 53 -16.24 29.17 -16.24
N LYS A 54 -16.61 28.55 -17.37
CA LYS A 54 -17.17 29.28 -18.50
C LYS A 54 -18.67 29.08 -18.52
N ASN A 55 -19.42 30.16 -18.53
CA ASN A 55 -20.88 30.12 -18.54
C ASN A 55 -21.40 31.05 -19.63
N ASN A 56 -21.84 30.49 -20.77
CA ASN A 56 -22.36 31.21 -21.93
C ASN A 56 -21.55 32.48 -22.29
N GLY A 57 -20.23 32.34 -22.45
CA GLY A 57 -19.31 33.42 -22.85
C GLY A 57 -18.84 34.34 -21.72
N THR A 58 -19.24 34.10 -20.47
CA THR A 58 -18.66 34.75 -19.29
C THR A 58 -17.73 33.78 -18.57
N ASP A 59 -16.48 34.18 -18.42
CA ASP A 59 -15.45 33.37 -17.77
C ASP A 59 -15.23 33.87 -16.34
N SER A 60 -15.17 32.94 -15.39
CA SER A 60 -15.03 33.24 -13.96
C SER A 60 -14.08 32.27 -13.30
N MET A 61 -13.25 32.79 -12.40
CA MET A 61 -12.31 32.00 -11.61
C MET A 61 -12.77 31.96 -10.16
N TYR A 62 -12.90 30.76 -9.61
CA TYR A 62 -13.24 30.51 -8.22
C TYR A 62 -12.10 29.77 -7.55
N TYR A 63 -11.67 30.23 -6.37
CA TYR A 63 -10.66 29.55 -5.57
C TYR A 63 -11.35 28.72 -4.51
N THR A 64 -10.91 27.47 -4.38
CA THR A 64 -11.47 26.50 -3.44
C THR A 64 -10.49 26.27 -2.31
N HIS A 65 -11.00 26.21 -1.10
CA HIS A 65 -10.26 25.81 0.09
C HIS A 65 -10.81 24.49 0.58
N THR A 66 -9.92 23.56 0.92
CA THR A 66 -10.29 22.22 1.33
C THR A 66 -9.81 21.90 2.73
N ASP A 67 -10.47 20.95 3.39
CA ASP A 67 -9.94 20.30 4.58
C ASP A 67 -8.83 19.27 4.23
N HIS A 68 -8.33 18.55 5.22
CA HIS A 68 -7.27 17.54 5.04
C HIS A 68 -7.72 16.33 4.22
N LEU A 69 -9.03 16.07 4.13
CA LEU A 69 -9.62 14.99 3.33
C LEU A 69 -9.95 15.43 1.91
N GLY A 70 -9.81 16.72 1.60
CA GLY A 70 -10.14 17.29 0.29
C GLY A 70 -11.60 17.75 0.14
N SER A 71 -12.38 17.82 1.24
CA SER A 71 -13.72 18.39 1.21
C SER A 71 -13.66 19.89 1.02
N ILE A 72 -14.49 20.45 0.12
CA ILE A 72 -14.51 21.89 -0.16
C ILE A 72 -15.19 22.63 1.00
N THR A 73 -14.41 23.34 1.82
CA THR A 73 -14.91 24.10 2.97
C THR A 73 -15.23 25.54 2.61
N GLU A 74 -14.48 26.16 1.71
CA GLU A 74 -14.68 27.56 1.35
C GLU A 74 -14.49 27.80 -0.15
N ILE A 75 -15.23 28.77 -0.67
CA ILE A 75 -15.12 29.21 -2.06
C ILE A 75 -15.04 30.74 -2.07
N THR A 76 -13.99 31.27 -2.70
CA THR A 76 -13.80 32.71 -2.91
C THR A 76 -13.77 33.05 -4.40
N ASN A 77 -14.15 34.28 -4.75
CA ASN A 77 -14.03 34.78 -6.13
C ASN A 77 -12.59 35.25 -6.45
N ASN A 78 -12.39 35.76 -7.68
CA ASN A 78 -11.10 36.27 -8.15
C ASN A 78 -10.51 37.45 -7.34
N THR A 79 -11.33 38.16 -6.56
CA THR A 79 -10.92 39.25 -5.66
C THR A 79 -10.65 38.80 -4.22
N GLY A 80 -10.79 37.49 -3.93
CA GLY A 80 -10.67 36.95 -2.58
C GLY A 80 -11.90 37.17 -1.69
N THR A 81 -13.03 37.60 -2.27
CA THR A 81 -14.29 37.73 -1.52
C THR A 81 -14.90 36.35 -1.29
N LEU A 82 -15.27 36.06 -0.04
CA LEU A 82 -15.95 34.83 0.35
C LEU A 82 -17.35 34.73 -0.28
N LEU A 83 -17.58 33.70 -1.09
CA LEU A 83 -18.88 33.39 -1.67
C LEU A 83 -19.64 32.38 -0.82
N GLN A 84 -18.97 31.29 -0.44
CA GLN A 84 -19.57 30.21 0.34
C GLN A 84 -18.57 29.67 1.36
N ARG A 85 -19.07 29.39 2.57
CA ARG A 85 -18.39 28.61 3.59
C ARG A 85 -19.30 27.49 4.05
N MET A 86 -18.83 26.27 3.92
CA MET A 86 -19.53 25.03 4.22
C MET A 86 -18.84 24.31 5.38
N GLN A 87 -19.61 23.47 6.06
CA GLN A 87 -19.11 22.53 7.06
C GLN A 87 -19.72 21.16 6.80
N TYR A 88 -18.99 20.13 7.18
CA TYR A 88 -19.39 18.74 7.08
C TYR A 88 -19.40 18.13 8.48
N ASP A 89 -20.36 17.24 8.75
CA ASP A 89 -20.17 16.31 9.86
C ASP A 89 -19.16 15.22 9.49
N ALA A 90 -18.84 14.36 10.45
CA ALA A 90 -17.88 13.28 10.26
C ALA A 90 -18.28 12.31 9.12
N TRP A 91 -19.55 12.24 8.76
CA TRP A 91 -20.08 11.34 7.73
C TRP A 91 -20.37 12.05 6.42
N GLY A 92 -19.98 13.31 6.28
CA GLY A 92 -20.07 14.07 5.04
C GLY A 92 -21.38 14.80 4.80
N LYS A 93 -22.27 14.89 5.80
CA LYS A 93 -23.47 15.71 5.71
C LYS A 93 -23.07 17.18 5.65
N ARG A 94 -23.32 17.82 4.51
CA ARG A 94 -22.94 19.22 4.27
C ARG A 94 -23.98 20.21 4.74
N SER A 95 -23.53 21.34 5.28
CA SER A 95 -24.35 22.50 5.64
C SER A 95 -23.59 23.80 5.42
N PHE A 96 -24.30 24.93 5.33
CA PHE A 96 -23.68 26.24 5.19
C PHE A 96 -23.39 26.87 6.54
N ILE A 97 -22.17 27.40 6.70
CA ILE A 97 -21.86 28.43 7.70
C ILE A 97 -22.19 29.81 7.13
N THR A 98 -21.87 30.03 5.84
CA THR A 98 -22.13 31.29 5.14
C THR A 98 -22.44 31.01 3.69
N ASN A 99 -23.47 31.66 3.15
CA ASN A 99 -23.83 31.55 1.74
C ASN A 99 -24.24 32.93 1.19
N ASN A 100 -23.33 33.56 0.45
CA ASN A 100 -23.53 34.89 -0.12
C ASN A 100 -24.11 34.87 -1.54
N ILE A 101 -24.46 33.69 -2.07
CA ILE A 101 -24.99 33.53 -3.44
C ILE A 101 -26.50 33.20 -3.49
N GLY A 102 -27.17 33.07 -2.34
CA GLY A 102 -28.60 32.81 -2.24
C GLY A 102 -28.97 31.69 -1.26
N ILE A 103 -30.26 31.47 -1.04
CA ILE A 103 -30.76 30.46 -0.09
C ILE A 103 -30.66 29.07 -0.72
N ASN A 104 -30.02 28.13 -0.03
CA ASN A 104 -29.88 26.71 -0.43
C ASN A 104 -29.30 26.47 -1.83
N ASN A 105 -28.54 27.44 -2.34
CA ASN A 105 -27.87 27.32 -3.63
C ASN A 105 -26.41 26.94 -3.41
N PHE A 106 -25.97 25.80 -3.94
CA PHE A 106 -24.57 25.41 -3.98
C PHE A 106 -23.94 25.87 -5.30
N LEU A 107 -22.79 26.52 -5.25
CA LEU A 107 -22.12 26.98 -6.47
C LEU A 107 -21.63 25.80 -7.32
N PHE A 108 -21.26 24.70 -6.65
CA PHE A 108 -20.76 23.47 -7.27
C PHE A 108 -21.41 22.25 -6.62
N ASP A 109 -21.63 21.22 -7.43
CA ASP A 109 -22.16 19.94 -6.93
C ASP A 109 -21.11 19.19 -6.11
N ARG A 110 -19.81 19.43 -6.31
CA ARG A 110 -18.74 18.79 -5.54
C ARG A 110 -18.64 19.34 -4.11
N GLY A 111 -18.37 18.46 -3.16
CA GLY A 111 -18.33 18.80 -1.74
C GLY A 111 -17.42 17.90 -0.91
N TYR A 112 -18.02 17.06 -0.07
CA TYR A 112 -17.34 16.13 0.83
C TYR A 112 -16.35 15.26 0.07
N THR A 113 -15.09 15.22 0.53
CA THR A 113 -13.99 14.46 -0.08
C THR A 113 -13.81 14.68 -1.60
N GLY A 114 -14.32 15.80 -2.13
CA GLY A 114 -14.29 16.11 -3.56
C GLY A 114 -15.34 15.39 -4.43
N HIS A 115 -16.20 14.58 -3.83
CA HIS A 115 -17.26 13.84 -4.51
C HIS A 115 -18.45 14.72 -4.89
N GLU A 116 -19.21 14.30 -5.90
CA GLU A 116 -20.43 14.95 -6.34
C GLU A 116 -21.58 14.69 -5.35
N HIS A 117 -22.23 15.76 -4.89
CA HIS A 117 -23.39 15.69 -4.03
C HIS A 117 -24.66 15.77 -4.88
N LEU A 118 -25.56 14.84 -4.62
CA LEU A 118 -26.91 14.82 -5.17
C LEU A 118 -27.87 15.37 -4.10
N ASP A 119 -27.83 16.68 -3.87
CA ASP A 119 -28.53 17.30 -2.73
C ASP A 119 -30.03 17.03 -2.70
N GLN A 120 -30.66 16.88 -3.87
CA GLN A 120 -32.10 16.60 -3.97
C GLN A 120 -32.47 15.25 -3.32
N PHE A 121 -31.51 14.34 -3.22
CA PHE A 121 -31.66 13.03 -2.62
C PHE A 121 -30.90 12.91 -1.29
N ALA A 122 -30.17 13.95 -0.89
CA ALA A 122 -29.22 13.92 0.22
C ALA A 122 -28.18 12.79 0.12
N LEU A 123 -27.79 12.42 -1.12
CA LEU A 123 -26.82 11.36 -1.40
C LEU A 123 -25.52 11.94 -1.94
N ILE A 124 -24.44 11.16 -1.85
CA ILE A 124 -23.15 11.48 -2.43
C ILE A 124 -22.82 10.41 -3.48
N ASN A 125 -22.52 10.85 -4.69
CA ASN A 125 -22.04 10.00 -5.77
C ASN A 125 -20.53 9.80 -5.61
N MET A 126 -20.14 8.60 -5.16
CA MET A 126 -18.74 8.21 -5.03
C MET A 126 -18.20 7.51 -6.29
N ASN A 127 -18.85 7.69 -7.44
CA ASN A 127 -18.59 7.01 -8.72
C ASN A 127 -18.95 5.53 -8.71
N GLY A 128 -18.22 4.69 -7.98
CA GLY A 128 -18.49 3.24 -7.93
C GLY A 128 -19.78 2.91 -7.20
N ARG A 129 -20.14 3.69 -6.18
CA ARG A 129 -21.35 3.49 -5.37
C ARG A 129 -21.96 4.81 -4.92
N LEU A 130 -23.25 4.75 -4.60
CA LEU A 130 -23.97 5.84 -3.95
C LEU A 130 -23.83 5.70 -2.43
N TYR A 131 -23.47 6.79 -1.78
CA TYR A 131 -23.27 6.88 -0.34
C TYR A 131 -24.35 7.73 0.32
N ASP A 132 -24.88 7.26 1.46
CA ASP A 132 -25.82 7.98 2.30
C ASP A 132 -25.08 8.58 3.53
N PRO A 133 -24.85 9.91 3.56
CA PRO A 133 -24.19 10.58 4.68
C PRO A 133 -25.03 10.63 5.95
N ILE A 134 -26.35 10.40 5.89
CA ILE A 134 -27.22 10.38 7.07
C ILE A 134 -27.08 9.03 7.79
N LEU A 135 -27.02 7.94 7.03
CA LEU A 135 -26.83 6.59 7.57
C LEU A 135 -25.35 6.26 7.83
N GLY A 136 -24.42 6.93 7.14
CA GLY A 136 -22.99 6.63 7.19
C GLY A 136 -22.61 5.35 6.44
N CYS A 137 -23.40 4.96 5.44
CA CYS A 137 -23.20 3.71 4.70
C CYS A 137 -23.46 3.84 3.20
N MET A 138 -22.91 2.89 2.44
CA MET A 138 -23.17 2.76 1.00
C MET A 138 -24.57 2.17 0.77
N LEU A 139 -25.23 2.55 -0.32
CA LEU A 139 -26.54 2.01 -0.71
C LEU A 139 -26.45 0.65 -1.40
N SER A 140 -25.28 0.31 -1.91
CA SER A 140 -24.98 -1.00 -2.51
C SER A 140 -23.82 -1.68 -1.77
N PRO A 141 -23.85 -3.03 -1.68
CA PRO A 141 -22.71 -3.75 -1.14
C PRO A 141 -21.50 -3.60 -2.06
N ASP A 142 -20.32 -3.54 -1.46
CA ASP A 142 -19.05 -3.67 -2.15
C ASP A 142 -18.97 -5.00 -2.93
N ASN A 143 -18.42 -4.96 -4.14
CA ASN A 143 -18.16 -6.16 -4.92
C ASN A 143 -17.05 -7.02 -4.28
N TYR A 144 -16.22 -6.42 -3.42
CA TYR A 144 -15.08 -7.04 -2.78
C TYR A 144 -15.20 -7.08 -1.26
N VAL A 145 -14.57 -8.07 -0.63
CA VAL A 145 -14.43 -8.11 0.84
C VAL A 145 -13.22 -7.26 1.21
N GLN A 146 -13.49 -6.12 1.85
CA GLN A 146 -12.50 -5.06 2.11
C GLN A 146 -11.35 -5.51 3.03
N ASN A 147 -11.62 -6.43 3.96
CA ASN A 147 -10.60 -7.06 4.80
C ASN A 147 -11.04 -8.48 5.21
N ALA A 148 -10.48 -9.51 4.56
CA ALA A 148 -10.82 -10.91 4.84
C ALA A 148 -10.32 -11.41 6.21
N THR A 149 -9.38 -10.70 6.85
CA THR A 149 -8.75 -11.09 8.12
C THR A 149 -9.36 -10.36 9.34
N GLY A 150 -10.18 -9.33 9.10
CA GLY A 150 -10.84 -8.55 10.15
C GLY A 150 -12.35 -8.62 10.02
N THR A 151 -13.06 -8.82 11.14
CA THR A 151 -14.52 -8.96 11.16
C THR A 151 -15.26 -7.75 10.56
N GLN A 152 -14.69 -6.54 10.69
CA GLN A 152 -15.23 -5.31 10.08
C GLN A 152 -15.23 -5.34 8.54
N GLY A 153 -14.28 -6.04 7.92
CA GLY A 153 -14.17 -6.11 6.46
C GLY A 153 -15.28 -6.92 5.77
N PHE A 154 -16.07 -7.67 6.55
CA PHE A 154 -17.26 -8.35 6.05
C PHE A 154 -18.49 -7.43 5.96
N ASN A 155 -18.44 -6.23 6.57
CA ASN A 155 -19.47 -5.22 6.38
C ASN A 155 -19.24 -4.47 5.06
N ARG A 156 -19.77 -5.04 3.97
CA ARG A 156 -19.65 -4.52 2.59
C ARG A 156 -20.42 -3.22 2.33
N TYR A 157 -21.20 -2.73 3.30
CA TYR A 157 -21.87 -1.43 3.22
C TYR A 157 -21.11 -0.33 3.96
N SER A 158 -20.04 -0.68 4.69
CA SER A 158 -19.30 0.29 5.48
C SER A 158 -18.54 1.26 4.58
N TYR A 159 -18.59 2.55 4.94
CA TYR A 159 -17.73 3.58 4.38
C TYR A 159 -16.49 3.74 5.24
N ALA A 160 -15.30 3.83 4.62
CA ALA A 160 -14.07 4.17 5.32
C ALA A 160 -13.75 3.28 6.54
N MET A 161 -14.14 2.00 6.52
CA MET A 161 -14.08 1.08 7.68
C MET A 161 -14.73 1.62 8.97
N ASN A 162 -15.76 2.47 8.83
CA ASN A 162 -16.40 3.24 9.90
C ASN A 162 -15.49 4.29 10.58
N ASN A 163 -14.41 4.75 9.92
CA ASN A 163 -13.55 5.83 10.38
C ASN A 163 -13.36 6.92 9.30
N PRO A 164 -14.43 7.67 8.99
CA PRO A 164 -14.45 8.66 7.90
C PRO A 164 -13.62 9.92 8.15
N MET A 165 -13.16 10.13 9.39
CA MET A 165 -12.28 11.27 9.74
C MET A 165 -10.84 11.07 9.28
N VAL A 166 -10.46 9.80 9.05
CA VAL A 166 -9.10 9.40 8.68
C VAL A 166 -9.05 8.90 7.24
N TYR A 167 -10.04 8.11 6.81
CA TYR A 167 -10.00 7.46 5.49
C TYR A 167 -11.03 8.07 4.52
N VAL A 168 -10.63 8.12 3.25
CA VAL A 168 -11.48 8.51 2.12
C VAL A 168 -11.56 7.32 1.16
N ASP A 169 -12.73 7.11 0.54
CA ASP A 169 -12.93 6.16 -0.57
C ASP A 169 -13.03 6.97 -1.88
N PRO A 170 -11.96 7.09 -2.70
CA PRO A 170 -11.91 8.02 -3.84
C PRO A 170 -12.68 7.58 -5.10
N ASP A 171 -12.90 6.28 -5.27
CA ASP A 171 -13.59 5.68 -6.42
C ASP A 171 -14.87 4.94 -6.02
N GLY A 172 -15.19 4.90 -4.73
CA GLY A 172 -16.40 4.28 -4.21
C GLY A 172 -16.33 2.76 -4.28
N GLU A 173 -15.19 2.16 -4.59
CA GLU A 173 -14.93 0.72 -4.51
C GLU A 173 -13.76 0.60 -3.54
N PHE A 174 -14.03 0.26 -2.29
CA PHE A 174 -12.99 0.30 -1.26
C PHE A 174 -12.08 -0.94 -1.38
N VAL A 175 -11.30 -0.98 -2.45
CA VAL A 175 -10.29 -2.00 -2.77
C VAL A 175 -8.95 -1.51 -2.25
N PHE A 176 -8.85 -1.37 -0.92
CA PHE A 176 -7.70 -0.67 -0.35
C PHE A 176 -7.26 -1.12 1.06
N SER A 177 -7.16 -2.42 1.33
CA SER A 177 -6.51 -2.86 2.59
C SER A 177 -5.00 -2.61 2.61
N ILE A 178 -4.35 -2.40 1.46
CA ILE A 178 -2.88 -2.36 1.42
C ILE A 178 -2.27 -1.24 0.59
N LEU A 179 -2.84 -0.89 -0.57
CA LEU A 179 -2.29 0.18 -1.40
C LEU A 179 -2.58 1.60 -0.83
N SER A 180 -3.64 1.79 -0.02
CA SER A 180 -4.05 3.10 0.55
C SER A 180 -3.40 3.26 1.90
N PHE A 181 -3.25 2.17 2.66
CA PHE A 181 -2.31 2.16 3.77
C PHE A 181 -0.91 2.57 3.28
N ILE A 182 -0.42 2.06 2.15
CA ILE A 182 0.89 2.45 1.60
C ILE A 182 0.89 3.91 1.10
N PHE A 183 -0.17 4.40 0.45
CA PHE A 183 -0.25 5.79 -0.04
C PHE A 183 -0.47 6.82 1.07
N ASP A 184 -1.30 6.51 2.07
CA ASP A 184 -1.55 7.36 3.24
C ASP A 184 -0.40 7.28 4.23
N PHE A 185 0.25 6.13 4.40
CA PHE A 185 1.51 6.01 5.14
C PHE A 185 2.62 6.78 4.43
N ALA A 186 2.75 6.67 3.10
CA ALA A 186 3.70 7.47 2.34
C ALA A 186 3.37 8.97 2.45
N LYS A 187 2.12 9.41 2.30
CA LYS A 187 1.72 10.80 2.56
C LYS A 187 2.03 11.24 4.00
N THR A 188 1.81 10.39 4.99
CA THR A 188 2.08 10.65 6.41
C THR A 188 3.58 10.76 6.71
N ILE A 189 4.40 9.96 6.04
CA ILE A 189 5.87 10.01 6.12
C ILE A 189 6.42 11.24 5.36
N PHE A 190 5.86 11.58 4.19
CA PHE A 190 6.35 12.67 3.32
C PHE A 190 5.74 14.06 3.61
N SER A 191 4.64 14.16 4.38
CA SER A 191 4.08 15.42 4.88
C SER A 191 4.52 15.80 6.30
N GLY A 192 5.34 14.96 6.94
CA GLY A 192 6.02 15.26 8.20
C GLY A 192 5.35 14.66 9.44
N GLY A 193 5.59 13.37 9.66
CA GLY A 193 5.72 12.71 10.98
C GLY A 193 4.52 12.79 11.94
N ILE A 194 3.88 11.66 12.21
CA ILE A 194 2.98 11.53 13.37
C ILE A 194 3.84 11.26 14.61
N ASP A 195 3.91 12.27 15.47
CA ASP A 195 4.08 12.10 16.91
C ASP A 195 2.75 12.56 17.56
N PRO A 196 2.00 11.68 18.25
CA PRO A 196 0.67 12.01 18.77
C PRO A 196 0.63 13.07 19.88
N TRP A 197 1.77 13.65 20.30
CA TRP A 197 1.82 14.60 21.42
C TRP A 197 2.76 15.81 21.27
N ASN A 198 3.29 16.13 20.08
CA ASN A 198 4.41 17.09 20.00
C ASN A 198 4.04 18.55 19.68
N THR A 199 4.49 19.49 20.54
CA THR A 199 4.31 20.93 20.39
C THR A 199 5.14 21.52 19.23
N PRO A 200 4.82 22.73 18.73
CA PRO A 200 5.57 23.39 17.65
C PRO A 200 7.08 23.52 17.89
N GLU A 201 7.53 23.60 19.15
CA GLU A 201 8.96 23.69 19.47
C GLU A 201 9.74 22.42 19.09
N ASN A 202 9.15 21.23 19.26
CA ASN A 202 9.83 19.95 19.03
C ASN A 202 9.92 19.56 17.54
N ARG A 203 9.05 20.14 16.69
CA ARG A 203 9.24 20.09 15.23
C ARG A 203 10.52 20.83 14.82
N GLN A 204 10.84 21.94 15.48
CA GLN A 204 12.03 22.70 15.13
C GLN A 204 13.32 21.96 15.53
N GLU A 205 13.30 21.15 16.61
CA GLU A 205 14.42 20.29 17.01
C GLU A 205 14.59 19.03 16.12
N ALA A 206 13.49 18.42 15.64
CA ALA A 206 13.53 17.23 14.78
C ALA A 206 14.16 17.50 13.40
N TRP A 207 13.99 18.72 12.87
CA TRP A 207 14.60 19.16 11.62
C TRP A 207 16.02 19.72 11.79
N GLN A 208 16.37 20.19 12.99
CA GLN A 208 17.72 20.69 13.29
C GLN A 208 18.76 19.58 13.45
N ASN A 209 18.34 18.34 13.71
CA ASN A 209 19.22 17.18 13.92
C ASN A 209 19.05 16.07 12.86
N PHE A 210 18.41 16.34 11.72
CA PHE A 210 18.34 15.38 10.61
C PHE A 210 19.73 15.21 9.98
N ASP A 211 20.44 14.18 10.45
CA ASP A 211 21.67 13.70 9.83
C ASP A 211 21.35 12.51 8.90
N PRO A 212 21.34 12.70 7.56
CA PRO A 212 21.11 11.62 6.59
C PRO A 212 22.24 10.57 6.60
N SER A 213 23.32 10.76 7.37
CA SER A 213 24.42 9.81 7.53
C SER A 213 24.33 8.92 8.79
N ALA A 214 23.40 9.20 9.72
CA ALA A 214 23.30 8.48 11.01
C ALA A 214 22.52 7.15 10.89
N SER A 215 23.21 6.01 10.78
CA SER A 215 22.60 4.70 10.47
C SER A 215 21.61 4.11 11.51
N TRP A 216 21.43 4.73 12.68
CA TRP A 216 20.72 4.16 13.83
C TRP A 216 19.33 4.75 14.09
N SER A 217 18.96 5.87 13.45
CA SER A 217 17.67 6.55 13.69
C SER A 217 16.49 5.77 13.10
N ILE A 218 15.33 5.81 13.76
CA ILE A 218 14.08 5.17 13.30
C ILE A 218 13.71 5.66 11.89
N THR A 219 13.93 6.95 11.61
CA THR A 219 13.69 7.58 10.31
C THR A 219 14.60 7.02 9.20
N ASN A 220 15.90 6.85 9.47
CA ASN A 220 16.81 6.31 8.45
C ASN A 220 16.54 4.82 8.17
N LYS A 221 16.09 4.07 9.18
CA LYS A 221 15.63 2.69 8.98
C LYS A 221 14.31 2.63 8.21
N ALA A 222 13.36 3.53 8.48
CA ALA A 222 12.11 3.63 7.73
C ALA A 222 12.38 3.90 6.24
N TRP A 223 13.27 4.84 5.93
CA TRP A 223 13.66 5.11 4.54
C TRP A 223 14.34 3.91 3.87
N ARG A 224 15.16 3.15 4.62
CA ARG A 224 15.75 1.92 4.10
C ARG A 224 14.71 0.82 3.86
N ILE A 225 13.71 0.69 4.71
CA ILE A 225 12.58 -0.23 4.51
C ILE A 225 11.84 0.15 3.23
N GLU A 226 11.47 1.41 3.06
CA GLU A 226 10.79 1.91 1.86
C GLU A 226 11.59 1.68 0.57
N LYS A 227 12.89 2.01 0.59
CA LYS A 227 13.78 1.76 -0.55
C LYS A 227 13.82 0.27 -0.91
N GLY A 228 13.62 -0.61 0.07
CA GLY A 228 13.52 -2.06 -0.10
C GLY A 228 12.48 -2.51 -1.13
N LEU A 229 11.34 -1.81 -1.24
CA LEU A 229 10.31 -2.08 -2.25
C LEU A 229 10.87 -2.02 -3.68
N PHE A 230 11.86 -1.16 -3.91
CA PHE A 230 12.44 -0.89 -5.22
C PHE A 230 13.78 -1.59 -5.46
N GLN A 231 14.28 -2.36 -4.50
CA GLN A 231 15.56 -3.06 -4.65
C GLN A 231 15.45 -4.25 -5.59
N THR A 232 16.07 -4.21 -6.75
CA THR A 232 16.09 -5.34 -7.70
C THR A 232 17.39 -6.12 -7.61
N ASP A 233 17.37 -7.39 -7.99
CA ASP A 233 18.56 -8.21 -8.10
C ASP A 233 19.52 -7.70 -9.19
N PRO A 234 20.75 -7.27 -8.85
CA PRO A 234 21.71 -6.80 -9.84
C PRO A 234 22.17 -7.91 -10.80
N ASN A 235 22.01 -9.19 -10.44
CA ASN A 235 22.40 -10.32 -11.28
C ASN A 235 21.36 -10.66 -12.36
N LYS A 236 20.17 -10.03 -12.33
CA LYS A 236 19.14 -10.19 -13.37
C LYS A 236 19.37 -9.24 -14.55
N THR A 237 18.90 -9.64 -15.73
CA THR A 237 18.88 -8.77 -16.92
C THR A 237 18.00 -7.54 -16.67
N THR A 238 18.18 -6.47 -17.46
CA THR A 238 17.34 -5.25 -17.35
C THR A 238 15.84 -5.57 -17.38
N GLY A 239 15.41 -6.47 -18.27
CA GLY A 239 14.02 -6.94 -18.31
C GLY A 239 13.61 -7.75 -17.09
N GLY A 240 14.50 -8.61 -16.58
CA GLY A 240 14.26 -9.38 -15.35
C GLY A 240 14.13 -8.49 -14.11
N ARG A 241 14.92 -7.40 -14.02
CA ARG A 241 14.84 -6.41 -12.95
C ARG A 241 13.56 -5.59 -13.01
N ALA A 242 13.14 -5.18 -14.22
CA ALA A 242 11.86 -4.50 -14.43
C ALA A 242 10.68 -5.41 -14.06
N TRP A 243 10.72 -6.69 -14.46
CA TRP A 243 9.68 -7.66 -14.10
C TRP A 243 9.63 -7.93 -12.61
N GLU A 244 10.79 -8.06 -11.95
CA GLU A 244 10.87 -8.21 -10.51
C GLU A 244 10.20 -7.04 -9.78
N LEU A 245 10.44 -5.80 -10.22
CA LEU A 245 9.79 -4.63 -9.65
C LEU A 245 8.27 -4.66 -9.86
N ILE A 246 7.81 -4.93 -11.09
CA ILE A 246 6.38 -5.00 -11.41
C ILE A 246 5.68 -6.10 -10.61
N SER A 247 6.33 -7.27 -10.49
CA SER A 247 5.77 -8.43 -9.81
C SER A 247 5.53 -8.17 -8.31
N ARG A 248 6.30 -7.30 -7.65
CA ARG A 248 6.09 -6.92 -6.24
C ARG A 248 4.77 -6.21 -5.99
N PHE A 249 4.32 -5.41 -6.94
CA PHE A 249 3.08 -4.64 -6.84
C PHE A 249 1.90 -5.32 -7.53
N THR A 250 2.09 -6.51 -8.07
CA THR A 250 1.06 -7.29 -8.76
C THR A 250 0.97 -8.69 -8.16
N TRP A 251 1.78 -9.60 -8.66
CA TRP A 251 1.77 -11.04 -8.34
C TRP A 251 2.21 -11.38 -6.90
N GLN A 252 3.20 -10.66 -6.37
CA GLN A 252 3.74 -10.86 -5.03
C GLN A 252 3.19 -9.88 -3.99
N SER A 253 2.19 -9.07 -4.38
CA SER A 253 1.72 -7.94 -3.58
C SER A 253 1.20 -8.30 -2.19
N PRO A 254 0.49 -9.42 -1.96
CA PRO A 254 -0.01 -9.72 -0.62
C PRO A 254 1.12 -9.92 0.39
N GLN A 255 2.06 -10.81 0.11
CA GLN A 255 3.18 -11.12 1.00
C GLN A 255 4.16 -9.96 1.13
N THR A 256 4.42 -9.23 0.05
CA THR A 256 5.31 -8.05 0.04
C THR A 256 4.78 -6.96 0.96
N SER A 257 3.47 -6.73 0.91
CA SER A 257 2.84 -5.68 1.70
C SER A 257 2.74 -6.04 3.18
N ILE A 258 2.49 -7.32 3.50
CA ILE A 258 2.56 -7.83 4.89
C ILE A 258 3.99 -7.69 5.42
N GLY A 259 4.99 -8.08 4.63
CA GLY A 259 6.40 -7.92 4.99
C GLY A 259 6.79 -6.47 5.24
N TYR A 260 6.37 -5.55 4.36
CA TYR A 260 6.59 -4.11 4.52
C TYR A 260 5.96 -3.57 5.81
N ALA A 261 4.67 -3.86 6.04
CA ALA A 261 3.94 -3.38 7.20
C ALA A 261 4.52 -3.94 8.52
N ALA A 262 4.82 -5.25 8.56
CA ALA A 262 5.42 -5.89 9.72
C ALA A 262 6.78 -5.27 10.07
N THR A 263 7.64 -5.07 9.07
CA THR A 263 8.97 -4.45 9.25
C THR A 263 8.84 -2.99 9.70
N GLY A 264 7.90 -2.25 9.11
CA GLY A 264 7.62 -0.86 9.45
C GLY A 264 7.11 -0.69 10.89
N ILE A 265 6.11 -1.48 11.30
CA ILE A 265 5.59 -1.49 12.68
C ILE A 265 6.69 -1.88 13.67
N HIS A 266 7.49 -2.89 13.34
CA HIS A 266 8.59 -3.32 14.19
C HIS A 266 9.67 -2.25 14.33
N ASN A 267 9.95 -1.47 13.27
CA ASN A 267 10.85 -0.32 13.32
C ASN A 267 10.28 0.84 14.15
N LEU A 268 8.97 1.12 14.03
CA LEU A 268 8.26 2.14 14.81
C LEU A 268 8.29 1.83 16.31
N LEU A 269 8.18 0.53 16.68
CA LEU A 269 8.30 0.06 18.05
C LEU A 269 9.76 -0.01 18.55
N GLY A 270 10.73 0.45 17.74
CA GLY A 270 12.15 0.47 18.09
C GLY A 270 12.85 -0.89 18.01
N GLY A 271 12.19 -1.93 17.50
CA GLY A 271 12.70 -3.30 17.46
C GLY A 271 13.67 -3.60 16.31
N VAL A 272 13.76 -2.72 15.29
CA VAL A 272 14.69 -2.90 14.16
C VAL A 272 16.05 -2.25 14.45
N LYS A 273 17.10 -3.09 14.36
CA LYS A 273 18.49 -2.73 14.56
C LYS A 273 19.16 -2.22 13.28
N LYS A 274 19.06 -2.96 12.18
CA LYS A 274 19.60 -2.56 10.86
C LYS A 274 18.75 -3.12 9.71
N VAL A 275 18.85 -2.49 8.54
CA VAL A 275 18.15 -2.90 7.31
C VAL A 275 19.15 -3.00 6.18
N GLU A 276 19.33 -4.17 5.58
CA GLU A 276 20.31 -4.44 4.52
C GLU A 276 19.60 -4.98 3.26
N TYR A 277 20.33 -5.04 2.14
CA TYR A 277 19.77 -5.53 0.87
C TYR A 277 20.71 -6.52 0.23
N TYR A 278 20.16 -7.54 -0.40
CA TYR A 278 20.92 -8.50 -1.20
C TYR A 278 20.02 -9.15 -2.25
N GLY A 279 20.46 -9.21 -3.50
CA GLY A 279 19.74 -9.95 -4.57
C GLY A 279 18.26 -9.55 -4.74
N GLY A 280 17.93 -8.29 -4.42
CA GLY A 280 16.56 -7.76 -4.43
C GLY A 280 15.77 -7.96 -3.14
N SER A 281 16.23 -8.80 -2.21
CA SER A 281 15.64 -8.94 -0.87
C SER A 281 16.03 -7.77 0.05
N THR A 282 15.18 -7.49 1.04
CA THR A 282 15.38 -6.50 2.11
C THR A 282 15.41 -7.23 3.45
N VAL A 283 16.52 -7.14 4.17
CA VAL A 283 16.76 -7.89 5.41
C VAL A 283 16.73 -6.93 6.59
N ALA A 284 15.78 -7.11 7.50
CA ALA A 284 15.68 -6.36 8.74
C ALA A 284 16.17 -7.19 9.92
N GLU A 285 17.25 -6.74 10.57
CA GLU A 285 17.76 -7.32 11.81
C GLU A 285 16.96 -6.75 13.00
N SER A 286 16.47 -7.65 13.85
CA SER A 286 15.83 -7.33 15.12
C SER A 286 16.84 -7.13 16.25
N TYR A 287 16.43 -6.43 17.32
CA TYR A 287 17.11 -6.50 18.62
C TYR A 287 16.79 -7.79 19.40
N SER A 288 15.73 -8.51 19.04
CA SER A 288 15.33 -9.76 19.67
C SER A 288 16.34 -10.88 19.40
N GLU A 289 16.70 -11.60 20.46
CA GLU A 289 17.53 -12.81 20.42
C GLU A 289 16.58 -14.03 20.39
N ASP A 290 16.94 -15.06 19.63
CA ASP A 290 16.32 -16.40 19.64
C ASP A 290 14.88 -16.58 19.08
N TRP A 291 14.46 -15.77 18.11
CA TRP A 291 13.16 -15.98 17.42
C TRP A 291 13.27 -16.52 15.99
N GLY A 292 14.49 -16.70 15.46
CA GLY A 292 14.72 -17.14 14.08
C GLY A 292 14.57 -16.01 13.07
N ALA A 293 14.00 -16.31 11.91
CA ALA A 293 13.63 -15.34 10.89
C ALA A 293 12.36 -15.76 10.16
N ILE A 294 11.75 -14.81 9.46
CA ILE A 294 10.59 -15.04 8.61
C ILE A 294 10.71 -14.21 7.34
N THR A 295 10.38 -14.83 6.21
CA THR A 295 10.35 -14.19 4.91
C THR A 295 8.92 -13.95 4.42
N LEU A 296 8.63 -12.70 4.09
CA LEU A 296 7.34 -12.22 3.62
C LEU A 296 7.55 -11.37 2.36
N GLY A 297 7.40 -12.01 1.20
CA GLY A 297 7.71 -11.38 -0.09
C GLY A 297 9.19 -11.00 -0.16
N ASN A 298 9.49 -9.74 -0.49
CA ASN A 298 10.86 -9.24 -0.53
C ASN A 298 11.43 -8.84 0.84
N TYR A 299 10.69 -8.99 1.94
CA TYR A 299 11.18 -8.64 3.30
C TYR A 299 11.51 -9.88 4.11
N ILE A 300 12.72 -9.90 4.65
CA ILE A 300 13.23 -10.93 5.56
C ILE A 300 13.41 -10.27 6.92
N ASN A 301 12.58 -10.64 7.90
CA ASN A 301 12.71 -10.16 9.27
C ASN A 301 13.41 -11.23 10.08
N GLY A 302 14.56 -10.92 10.66
CA GLY A 302 15.35 -11.89 11.41
C GLY A 302 15.79 -11.42 12.77
N GLN A 303 16.17 -12.37 13.61
CA GLN A 303 16.75 -12.14 14.92
C GLN A 303 18.07 -11.37 14.86
N ARG A 304 18.53 -10.92 16.02
CA ARG A 304 19.82 -10.27 16.19
C ARG A 304 20.94 -11.16 15.60
N GLY A 305 21.77 -10.56 14.76
CA GLY A 305 22.85 -11.23 14.03
C GLY A 305 22.50 -11.65 12.61
N ILE A 306 21.25 -11.54 12.14
CA ILE A 306 20.96 -11.71 10.71
C ILE A 306 21.65 -10.60 9.90
N SER A 307 22.14 -10.96 8.72
CA SER A 307 22.75 -10.02 7.78
C SER A 307 22.44 -10.44 6.35
N ALA A 308 22.32 -9.48 5.44
CA ALA A 308 22.15 -9.73 4.01
C ALA A 308 23.46 -10.23 3.36
N ASP A 309 23.97 -11.36 3.85
CA ASP A 309 25.24 -11.98 3.49
C ASP A 309 25.01 -13.46 3.16
N PRO A 310 25.38 -13.93 1.95
CA PRO A 310 25.30 -15.33 1.54
C PRO A 310 26.01 -16.34 2.46
N ASN A 311 26.87 -15.89 3.38
CA ASN A 311 27.56 -16.73 4.36
C ASN A 311 26.85 -16.76 5.72
N ASN A 312 25.84 -15.90 5.93
CA ASN A 312 24.99 -15.95 7.11
C ASN A 312 24.00 -17.11 6.99
N ARG A 313 24.13 -18.12 7.86
CA ARG A 313 23.33 -19.36 7.82
C ARG A 313 21.82 -19.12 7.83
N LEU A 314 21.35 -18.11 8.57
CA LEU A 314 19.92 -17.82 8.69
C LEU A 314 19.43 -17.15 7.40
N PHE A 315 20.20 -16.19 6.89
CA PHE A 315 19.90 -15.56 5.62
C PHE A 315 19.91 -16.54 4.44
N GLN A 316 20.84 -17.50 4.42
CA GLN A 316 20.90 -18.52 3.37
C GLN A 316 19.55 -19.23 3.17
N HIS A 317 18.93 -19.63 4.27
CA HIS A 317 17.64 -20.30 4.29
C HIS A 317 16.50 -19.37 3.86
N GLU A 318 16.38 -18.21 4.53
CA GLU A 318 15.33 -17.21 4.27
C GLU A 318 15.35 -16.68 2.84
N TYR A 319 16.53 -16.56 2.24
CA TYR A 319 16.66 -16.16 0.85
C TYR A 319 16.00 -17.17 -0.11
N GLY A 320 15.94 -18.45 0.26
CA GLY A 320 15.20 -19.47 -0.46
C GLY A 320 13.69 -19.22 -0.48
N HIS A 321 13.12 -18.85 0.67
CA HIS A 321 11.73 -18.45 0.78
C HIS A 321 11.42 -17.16 0.01
N TYR A 322 12.39 -16.23 -0.06
CA TYR A 322 12.26 -15.05 -0.91
C TYR A 322 12.10 -15.47 -2.38
N LEU A 323 12.92 -16.40 -2.87
CA LEU A 323 12.81 -16.93 -4.24
C LEU A 323 11.49 -17.67 -4.47
N GLN A 324 11.04 -18.48 -3.52
CA GLN A 324 9.70 -19.12 -3.58
C GLN A 324 8.59 -18.07 -3.67
N SER A 325 8.72 -16.95 -2.95
CA SER A 325 7.75 -15.86 -2.99
C SER A 325 7.67 -15.18 -4.37
N GLN A 326 8.79 -15.13 -5.11
CA GLN A 326 8.82 -14.58 -6.46
C GLN A 326 8.08 -15.48 -7.46
N GLU A 327 8.23 -16.80 -7.30
CA GLU A 327 7.63 -17.79 -8.20
C GLU A 327 6.15 -18.01 -7.89
N ALA A 328 5.83 -18.27 -6.62
CA ALA A 328 4.48 -18.65 -6.20
C ALA A 328 3.49 -17.47 -6.16
N GLY A 329 3.98 -16.24 -6.02
CA GLY A 329 3.18 -15.02 -5.93
C GLY A 329 2.03 -15.14 -4.94
N LEU A 330 0.79 -15.06 -5.43
CA LEU A 330 -0.42 -15.10 -4.61
C LEU A 330 -0.53 -16.36 -3.75
N LEU A 331 0.04 -17.48 -4.20
CA LEU A 331 0.00 -18.76 -3.48
C LEU A 331 1.14 -18.91 -2.47
N TYR A 332 2.07 -17.96 -2.38
CA TYR A 332 3.25 -18.09 -1.53
C TYR A 332 2.89 -18.40 -0.06
N LEU A 333 1.96 -17.63 0.52
CA LEU A 333 1.57 -17.80 1.92
C LEU A 333 0.93 -19.17 2.17
N THR A 334 0.08 -19.65 1.27
CA THR A 334 -0.65 -20.91 1.45
C THR A 334 0.18 -22.14 1.08
N ALA A 335 1.09 -22.02 0.10
CA ALA A 335 1.89 -23.14 -0.40
C ALA A 335 3.25 -23.27 0.30
N TYR A 336 3.82 -22.17 0.81
CA TYR A 336 5.19 -22.16 1.38
C TYR A 336 5.24 -21.52 2.76
N GLY A 337 4.74 -20.29 2.92
CA GLY A 337 4.90 -19.51 4.16
C GLY A 337 4.22 -20.13 5.40
N ILE A 338 2.95 -20.51 5.30
CA ILE A 338 2.21 -21.16 6.39
C ILE A 338 2.75 -22.59 6.66
N PRO A 339 2.93 -23.45 5.64
CA PRO A 339 3.53 -24.77 5.84
C PRO A 339 4.90 -24.74 6.51
N SER A 340 5.74 -23.76 6.18
CA SER A 340 7.07 -23.57 6.79
C SER A 340 7.00 -23.32 8.30
N ILE A 341 6.08 -22.46 8.74
CA ILE A 341 5.88 -22.13 10.16
C ILE A 341 5.19 -23.28 10.92
N MET A 342 4.33 -24.05 10.26
CA MET A 342 3.52 -25.11 10.88
C MET A 342 4.20 -26.49 10.90
N ALA A 343 5.36 -26.63 10.26
CA ALA A 343 6.06 -27.91 10.23
C ALA A 343 6.54 -28.32 11.65
N PRO A 344 6.45 -29.62 12.03
CA PRO A 344 6.88 -30.08 13.35
C PRO A 344 8.35 -29.76 13.60
N ALA A 345 8.69 -29.17 14.75
CA ALA A 345 10.05 -28.73 15.08
C ALA A 345 11.13 -29.83 14.92
N GLU A 346 10.76 -31.10 15.10
CA GLU A 346 11.65 -32.26 14.95
C GLU A 346 12.01 -32.58 13.49
N THR A 347 11.18 -32.21 12.52
CA THR A 347 11.36 -32.51 11.09
C THR A 347 11.29 -31.28 10.19
N GLN A 348 11.14 -30.07 10.77
CA GLN A 348 10.94 -28.81 10.07
C GLN A 348 11.97 -28.62 8.95
N SER A 349 13.27 -28.72 9.26
CA SER A 349 14.34 -28.54 8.27
C SER A 349 14.30 -29.52 7.09
N PHE A 350 13.58 -30.64 7.20
CA PHE A 350 13.43 -31.67 6.16
C PHE A 350 12.04 -31.66 5.50
N ALA A 351 11.16 -30.74 5.89
CA ALA A 351 9.88 -30.59 5.21
C ALA A 351 10.10 -30.22 3.73
N PRO A 352 9.27 -30.69 2.79
CA PRO A 352 9.47 -30.45 1.36
C PRO A 352 9.63 -28.97 1.00
N VAL A 353 8.90 -28.09 1.69
CA VAL A 353 8.96 -26.64 1.48
C VAL A 353 10.30 -26.03 1.92
N GLU A 354 10.90 -26.55 2.99
CA GLU A 354 12.21 -26.10 3.49
C GLU A 354 13.36 -26.62 2.63
N GLN A 355 13.25 -27.86 2.17
CA GLN A 355 14.21 -28.46 1.25
C GLN A 355 14.24 -27.74 -0.10
N ASP A 356 13.07 -27.38 -0.63
CA ASP A 356 12.95 -26.57 -1.83
C ASP A 356 13.53 -25.15 -1.63
N ALA A 357 13.28 -24.51 -0.48
CA ALA A 357 13.87 -23.21 -0.16
C ALA A 357 15.40 -23.28 -0.14
N ASN A 358 15.96 -24.25 0.59
CA ASN A 358 17.40 -24.48 0.69
C ASN A 358 18.04 -24.74 -0.69
N ARG A 359 17.39 -25.57 -1.52
CA ARG A 359 17.85 -25.88 -2.89
C ARG A 359 17.89 -24.64 -3.78
N ARG A 360 16.83 -23.83 -3.76
CA ARG A 360 16.74 -22.59 -4.56
C ARG A 360 17.79 -21.57 -4.15
N ALA A 361 18.00 -21.40 -2.84
CA ALA A 361 19.02 -20.52 -2.31
C ALA A 361 20.43 -21.00 -2.70
N LEU A 362 20.74 -22.28 -2.51
CA LEU A 362 22.03 -22.86 -2.91
C LEU A 362 22.29 -22.66 -4.41
N SER A 363 21.29 -22.94 -5.25
CA SER A 363 21.34 -22.73 -6.70
C SER A 363 21.65 -21.29 -7.06
N TYR A 364 20.98 -20.36 -6.40
CA TYR A 364 21.19 -18.94 -6.62
C TYR A 364 22.62 -18.52 -6.23
N PHE A 365 23.07 -18.90 -5.03
CA PHE A 365 24.39 -18.48 -4.54
C PHE A 365 25.52 -19.13 -5.35
N MET A 366 25.44 -20.43 -5.67
CA MET A 366 26.46 -21.07 -6.51
C MET A 366 26.58 -20.43 -7.89
N LYS A 367 25.48 -19.90 -8.44
CA LYS A 367 25.47 -19.24 -9.74
C LYS A 367 26.01 -17.81 -9.68
N ASN A 368 25.70 -17.07 -8.63
CA ASN A 368 25.89 -15.62 -8.58
C ASN A 368 27.02 -15.17 -7.65
N GLU A 369 27.46 -16.01 -6.72
CA GLU A 369 28.56 -15.73 -5.79
C GLU A 369 29.84 -16.42 -6.22
N SER A 370 30.85 -15.64 -6.61
CA SER A 370 32.14 -16.17 -7.05
C SER A 370 32.82 -16.97 -5.93
N GLY A 371 33.18 -18.23 -6.22
CA GLY A 371 33.83 -19.12 -5.26
C GLY A 371 32.91 -19.68 -4.18
N TYR A 372 31.59 -19.60 -4.34
CA TYR A 372 30.63 -20.19 -3.42
C TYR A 372 30.54 -21.71 -3.61
N THR A 373 30.74 -22.48 -2.54
CA THR A 373 30.79 -23.95 -2.57
C THR A 373 29.78 -24.55 -1.60
N ILE A 374 29.40 -25.82 -1.84
CA ILE A 374 28.45 -26.55 -0.98
C ILE A 374 29.02 -26.90 0.40
N ASN A 375 30.34 -27.09 0.47
CA ASN A 375 31.08 -27.20 1.72
C ASN A 375 31.77 -25.86 1.92
N SER A 376 31.44 -25.12 2.98
CA SER A 376 32.09 -23.84 3.29
C SER A 376 33.62 -24.02 3.32
N VAL A 377 34.32 -23.35 2.40
CA VAL A 377 35.79 -23.33 2.37
C VAL A 377 36.22 -21.91 2.71
N ASN A 378 37.10 -21.75 3.71
CA ASN A 378 37.59 -20.44 4.19
C ASN A 378 36.46 -19.46 4.59
N GLY A 379 35.36 -19.97 5.16
CA GLY A 379 34.23 -19.14 5.61
C GLY A 379 33.31 -18.64 4.49
N LYS A 380 33.52 -19.09 3.24
CA LYS A 380 32.64 -18.80 2.10
C LYS A 380 31.97 -20.08 1.60
N GLY A 381 30.64 -20.11 1.60
CA GLY A 381 29.87 -21.25 1.09
C GLY A 381 28.67 -21.66 1.96
N TRP A 382 27.97 -22.69 1.50
CA TRP A 382 26.75 -23.21 2.12
C TRP A 382 27.03 -23.85 3.48
N ASN A 383 26.15 -23.62 4.45
CA ASN A 383 26.22 -24.25 5.76
C ASN A 383 25.30 -25.48 5.81
N ALA A 384 25.79 -26.63 5.36
CA ALA A 384 25.01 -27.87 5.31
C ALA A 384 24.60 -28.40 6.71
N TYR A 385 25.30 -28.00 7.78
CA TYR A 385 24.93 -28.38 9.15
C TYR A 385 23.70 -27.63 9.64
N SER A 386 23.58 -26.34 9.27
CA SER A 386 22.45 -25.49 9.67
C SER A 386 21.28 -25.61 8.71
N ASN A 387 21.57 -25.79 7.42
CA ASN A 387 20.60 -25.85 6.34
C ASN A 387 20.80 -27.17 5.55
N PRO A 388 20.36 -28.31 6.11
CA PRO A 388 20.55 -29.61 5.48
C PRO A 388 19.77 -29.68 4.15
N ILE A 389 20.35 -30.39 3.17
CA ILE A 389 19.71 -30.68 1.88
C ILE A 389 19.77 -32.19 1.64
N HIS A 390 18.67 -32.79 1.18
CA HIS A 390 18.63 -34.20 0.82
C HIS A 390 19.62 -34.53 -0.30
N TRP A 391 20.34 -35.65 -0.12
CA TRP A 391 21.35 -36.11 -1.08
C TRP A 391 20.77 -36.33 -2.49
N TYR A 392 19.52 -36.81 -2.58
CA TYR A 392 18.84 -37.12 -3.84
C TYR A 392 18.61 -35.85 -4.67
N ASP A 393 18.36 -34.73 -4.00
CA ASP A 393 18.12 -33.43 -4.62
C ASP A 393 19.42 -32.81 -5.14
N LEU A 394 20.53 -32.98 -4.40
CA LEU A 394 21.86 -32.57 -4.84
C LEU A 394 22.35 -33.36 -6.05
N TYR A 395 21.99 -34.64 -6.14
CA TYR A 395 22.37 -35.51 -7.26
C TYR A 395 21.68 -35.12 -8.57
N GLN A 396 20.37 -34.79 -8.53
CA GLN A 396 19.62 -34.40 -9.72
C GLN A 396 20.06 -33.04 -10.27
N ASP A 397 20.32 -32.06 -9.40
CA ASP A 397 20.58 -30.68 -9.83
C ASP A 397 22.07 -30.40 -10.13
N TYR A 398 23.01 -31.17 -9.56
CA TYR A 398 24.45 -30.87 -9.65
C TYR A 398 25.36 -32.05 -10.00
N GLY A 399 24.84 -33.27 -10.16
CA GLY A 399 25.61 -34.42 -10.65
C GLY A 399 26.79 -34.87 -9.77
N TYR A 400 26.76 -34.60 -8.46
CA TYR A 400 27.85 -34.98 -7.55
C TYR A 400 27.97 -36.52 -7.41
N GLN A 401 28.96 -37.10 -8.09
CA GLN A 401 29.41 -38.47 -7.85
C GLN A 401 30.50 -38.49 -6.77
N ASN A 402 30.11 -38.92 -5.56
CA ASN A 402 30.90 -39.63 -4.55
C ASN A 402 32.30 -39.10 -4.14
N SER A 403 32.45 -38.72 -2.85
CA SER A 403 33.46 -39.28 -1.92
C SER A 403 33.69 -38.48 -0.63
N ASN A 404 33.18 -37.24 -0.49
CA ASN A 404 33.40 -36.42 0.72
C ASN A 404 32.14 -35.70 1.26
N TYR A 405 30.95 -36.24 1.01
CA TYR A 405 29.74 -35.77 1.70
C TYR A 405 29.45 -36.69 2.89
N THR A 406 29.56 -36.14 4.10
CA THR A 406 29.11 -36.83 5.31
C THR A 406 27.61 -36.64 5.42
N ASP A 407 26.87 -37.74 5.29
CA ASP A 407 25.44 -37.78 5.51
C ASP A 407 25.15 -37.57 7.01
N TYR A 408 24.80 -36.33 7.38
CA TYR A 408 24.53 -35.96 8.77
C TYR A 408 23.22 -36.55 9.32
N TYR A 409 22.41 -37.22 8.49
CA TYR A 409 21.21 -37.93 8.95
C TYR A 409 21.54 -39.27 9.63
N ASN A 410 22.64 -39.91 9.24
CA ASN A 410 23.02 -41.25 9.71
C ASN A 410 23.96 -41.27 10.94
N LEU A 411 24.21 -40.12 11.59
CA LEU A 411 25.06 -40.05 12.79
C LEU A 411 24.30 -40.18 14.11
N TYR A 412 22.96 -40.11 14.11
CA TYR A 412 22.16 -40.06 15.35
C TYR A 412 21.01 -41.08 15.46
N ASN A 413 20.86 -42.00 14.51
CA ASN A 413 19.97 -43.15 14.64
C ASN A 413 20.78 -44.45 14.54
N PRO A 414 21.17 -45.07 15.66
CA PRO A 414 21.74 -46.43 15.65
C PRO A 414 20.73 -47.49 15.22
#